data_AF-A0A7C4WE60-F1
#
_entry.id   AF-A0A7C4WE60-F1
#
_cell.length_a   1.000
_cell.length_b   1.000
_cell.length_c   1.000
_cell.angle_alpha   90.00
_cell.angle_beta   90.00
_cell.angle_gamma   90.00
#
_symmetry.space_group_name_H-M   'P 1'
#
loop_
_entity.id
_entity.type
_entity.pdbx_description
1 polymer ?
#
loop_
_entity_poly.entity_id
_entity_poly.type
_entity_poly.pdbx_seq_one_letter_code
_entity_poly.pdbx_strand_id
1 'polypeptide(L)' 'MTPEEILKKAIELEKEAIQTYNEMKKDADPETSELLDYLISQEQEHIRLLSDRLKAVKLMRK' A
#
# COMPACT_ATOMS: atom_id res chain seq x y z
N MET A 1 0.82 -16.09 13.15
CA MET A 1 0.59 -15.48 11.82
C MET A 1 1.44 -16.20 10.79
N THR A 2 0.84 -16.68 9.71
CA THR A 2 1.53 -17.28 8.56
C THR A 2 2.14 -16.19 7.66
N PRO A 3 3.13 -16.52 6.81
CA PRO A 3 3.65 -15.56 5.82
C PRO A 3 2.58 -14.95 4.92
N GLU A 4 1.55 -15.73 4.56
CA GLU A 4 0.39 -15.24 3.80
C GLU A 4 -0.42 -14.20 4.59
N GLU A 5 -0.70 -14.45 5.87
CA GLU A 5 -1.43 -13.51 6.73
C GLU A 5 -0.65 -12.21 6.93
N ILE A 6 0.68 -12.29 7.06
CA ILE A 6 1.55 -11.11 7.17
C ILE A 6 1.48 -10.28 5.90
N LEU A 7 1.60 -10.90 4.72
CA LEU A 7 1.54 -10.19 3.44
C LEU A 7 0.17 -9.58 3.18
N LYS A 8 -0.93 -10.26 3.53
CA LYS A 8 -2.27 -9.69 3.44
C LYS A 8 -2.43 -8.48 4.36
N LYS A 9 -1.97 -8.59 5.61
CA LYS A 9 -2.03 -7.47 6.56
C LYS A 9 -1.20 -6.28 6.08
N ALA A 10 -0.01 -6.51 5.52
CA ALA A 10 0.81 -5.46 4.94
C ALA A 10 0.07 -4.74 3.79
N ILE A 11 -0.55 -5.47 2.87
CA ILE A 11 -1.34 -4.88 1.77
C ILE A 11 -2.49 -4.01 2.29
N GLU A 12 -3.19 -4.43 3.34
CA GLU A 12 -4.26 -3.62 3.92
C GLU A 12 -3.73 -2.34 4.58
N LEU A 13 -2.57 -2.40 5.26
CA LEU A 13 -1.93 -1.21 5.81
C LEU A 13 -1.58 -0.19 4.72
N GLU A 14 -1.04 -0.63 3.58
CA GLU A 14 -0.74 0.31 2.48
C GLU A 14 -2.01 0.93 1.89
N LYS A 15 -3.11 0.18 1.81
CA LYS A 15 -4.40 0.73 1.35
C LYS A 15 -4.96 1.76 2.34
N GLU A 16 -4.86 1.51 3.64
CA GLU A 16 -5.25 2.45 4.69
C GLU A 16 -4.39 3.73 4.64
N ALA A 17 -3.08 3.59 4.37
CA ALA A 17 -2.18 4.73 4.17
C ALA A 17 -2.61 5.57 2.95
N ILE A 18 -2.90 4.94 1.81
CA ILE A 18 -3.42 5.65 0.62
C ILE A 18 -4.72 6.39 0.93
N GLN A 19 -5.66 5.77 1.65
CA GLN A 19 -6.91 6.42 2.05
C GLN A 19 -6.62 7.63 2.94
N THR A 20 -5.75 7.47 3.93
CA THR A 20 -5.35 8.54 4.84
C THR A 20 -4.73 9.72 4.08
N TYR A 21 -3.81 9.46 3.16
CA TYR A 21 -3.18 10.51 2.35
C TYR A 21 -4.18 11.19 1.41
N ASN A 22 -5.11 10.46 0.80
CA ASN A 22 -6.17 11.05 0.00
C ASN A 22 -7.09 11.96 0.82
N GLU A 23 -7.42 11.58 2.06
CA GLU A 23 -8.20 12.43 2.96
C GLU A 23 -7.42 13.70 3.36
N MET A 24 -6.14 13.56 3.73
CA MET A 24 -5.27 14.70 4.05
C MET A 24 -5.13 15.68 2.87
N LYS A 25 -5.10 15.15 1.64
CA LYS A 25 -4.92 15.95 0.43
C LYS A 25 -6.08 16.91 0.16
N LYS A 26 -7.29 16.62 0.66
CA LYS A 26 -8.48 17.46 0.41
C LYS A 26 -8.32 18.89 0.93
N ASP A 27 -7.60 19.07 2.03
CA ASP A 27 -7.39 20.35 2.70
C ASP A 27 -5.93 20.83 2.62
N ALA A 28 -5.10 20.16 1.83
CA ALA A 28 -3.66 20.45 1.71
C ALA A 28 -3.39 21.65 0.78
N ASP A 29 -2.37 22.44 1.12
CA ASP A 29 -1.79 23.41 0.18
C ASP A 29 -1.12 22.69 -1.02
N PRO A 30 -0.81 23.38 -2.13
CA PRO A 30 -0.27 22.75 -3.33
C PRO A 30 1.03 21.96 -3.11
N GLU A 31 1.95 22.45 -2.27
CA GLU A 31 3.23 21.77 -2.02
C GLU A 31 3.01 20.49 -1.22
N THR A 32 2.20 20.55 -0.18
CA THR A 32 1.79 19.37 0.60
C THR A 32 1.02 18.37 -0.27
N SER A 33 0.17 18.85 -1.17
CA SER A 33 -0.62 18.03 -2.10
C SER A 33 0.26 17.23 -3.06
N GLU A 34 1.31 17.83 -3.61
CA GLU A 34 2.30 17.15 -4.46
C GLU A 34 3.09 16.08 -3.69
N LEU A 35 3.49 16.37 -2.45
CA LEU A 35 4.14 15.38 -1.58
C LEU A 35 3.21 14.19 -1.30
N LEU A 36 1.94 14.45 -0.99
CA LEU A 36 0.95 13.41 -0.74
C LEU A 36 0.71 12.54 -1.99
N ASP A 37 0.69 13.14 -3.18
CA ASP A 37 0.62 12.39 -4.45
C ASP A 37 1.82 11.47 -4.64
N TYR A 38 3.03 11.97 -4.34
CA TYR A 38 4.22 11.15 -4.39
C TYR A 38 4.13 9.96 -3.42
N LEU A 39 3.71 10.19 -2.16
CA LEU A 39 3.54 9.13 -1.18
C LEU A 39 2.49 8.10 -1.62
N ILE A 40 1.33 8.54 -2.11
CA ILE A 40 0.28 7.67 -2.65
C ILE A 40 0.85 6.78 -3.77
N SER A 41 1.68 7.33 -4.66
CA SER A 41 2.30 6.55 -5.74
C SER A 41 3.26 5.47 -5.22
N GLN A 42 4.00 5.75 -4.13
CA GLN A 42 4.89 4.77 -3.51
C GLN A 42 4.09 3.61 -2.90
N GLU A 43 3.01 3.91 -2.17
CA GLU A 43 2.18 2.86 -1.56
C GLU A 43 1.49 1.98 -2.61
N GLN A 44 1.13 2.53 -3.77
CA GLN A 44 0.62 1.74 -4.90
C GLN A 44 1.66 0.73 -5.41
N GLU A 45 2.92 1.13 -5.54
CA GLU A 45 4.00 0.22 -5.92
C GLU A 45 4.30 -0.81 -4.82
N HIS A 46 4.22 -0.44 -3.54
CA HIS A 46 4.34 -1.37 -2.42
C HIS A 46 3.26 -2.45 -2.48
N ILE A 47 1.99 -2.08 -2.70
CA ILE A 47 0.88 -3.02 -2.89
C ILE A 47 1.16 -3.98 -4.04
N ARG A 48 1.68 -3.48 -5.17
CA ARG A 48 2.03 -4.30 -6.34
C ARG A 48 3.08 -5.36 -5.97
N LEU A 49 4.17 -4.95 -5.33
CA LEU A 49 5.26 -5.85 -4.92
C LEU A 49 4.80 -6.87 -3.86
N LEU A 50 4.02 -6.45 -2.87
CA LEU A 50 3.48 -7.33 -1.84
C LEU A 50 2.49 -8.34 -2.43
N SER A 51 1.66 -7.91 -3.38
CA SER A 51 0.71 -8.78 -4.09
C SER A 51 1.43 -9.86 -4.90
N ASP A 52 2.54 -9.53 -5.56
CA ASP A 52 3.33 -10.51 -6.31
C ASP A 52 4.03 -11.51 -5.38
N ARG A 53 4.56 -11.06 -4.23
CA ARG A 53 5.09 -11.95 -3.18
C ARG A 53 4.01 -12.88 -2.63
N LEU A 54 2.80 -12.36 -2.40
CA LEU A 54 1.67 -13.17 -1.91
C LEU A 54 1.28 -14.26 -2.91
N LYS A 55 1.27 -13.95 -4.22
CA LYS A 55 1.05 -14.96 -5.27
C LYS A 55 2.13 -16.05 -5.22
N ALA A 56 3.41 -15.66 -5.12
CA ALA A 56 4.51 -16.62 -5.04
C ALA A 56 4.40 -17.53 -3.80
N VAL A 57 4.08 -16.99 -2.63
CA VAL A 57 3.88 -17.77 -1.40
C VAL A 57 2.72 -18.77 -1.55
N LYS A 58 1.63 -18.37 -2.18
CA LYS A 58 0.49 -19.28 -2.45
C LYS A 58 0.86 -20.42 -3.40
N LEU A 59 1.68 -20.14 -4.42
CA LEU A 59 2.14 -21.15 -5.37
C LEU A 59 3.08 -22.18 -4.71
N MET A 60 3.96 -21.74 -3.80
CA MET A 60 4.87 -22.63 -3.07
C MET A 60 4.18 -23.52 -2.02
N ARG A 61 2.93 -23.23 -1.66
CA ARG A 61 2.11 -24.05 -0.74
C ARG A 61 1.20 -25.06 -1.45
N LYS A 62 1.13 -25.02 -2.79
CA LYS A 62 0.45 -26.02 -3.61
C LYS A 62 1.40 -27.18 -3.91
#